data_AF-A0A023FYA7-F1
#
_entry.id   AF-A0A023FYA7-F1
#
_cell.length_a   1.000
_cell.length_b   1.000
_cell.length_c   1.000
_cell.angle_alpha   90.00
_cell.angle_beta   90.00
_cell.angle_gamma   90.00
#
_symmetry.space_group_name_H-M   'P 1'
#
loop_
_entity.id
_entity.type
_entity.pdbx_description
1 polymer ?
#
loop_
_entity_poly.entity_id
_entity_poly.type
_entity_poly.pdbx_seq_one_letter_code
_entity_poly.pdbx_strand_id
1 'polypeptide(L)'
;MSRRVARSNAHIEAVKSTRGAPPSCVCNRPIAYVTCQTCGNTIMSRVQKACEEHPGVIHLMDMEKCPKCFSSKLLEKYPANGKFGQDGR
;
A
#
# COMPACT_ATOMS: atom_id res chain seq x y z
N MET A 1 47.75 26.13 4.00
CA MET A 1 47.79 24.65 3.91
C MET A 1 46.35 24.13 4.02
N SER A 2 45.62 24.12 2.90
CA SER A 2 44.19 23.80 2.82
C SER A 2 43.94 22.30 3.00
N ARG A 3 43.06 21.90 3.92
CA ARG A 3 42.53 20.52 3.97
C ARG A 3 41.04 20.55 3.68
N ARG A 4 40.68 20.37 2.40
CA ARG A 4 39.29 20.19 1.97
C ARG A 4 38.88 18.76 2.36
N VAL A 5 37.87 18.60 3.22
CA VAL A 5 37.25 17.31 3.52
C VAL A 5 36.19 17.05 2.46
N ALA A 6 36.42 16.08 1.58
CA ALA A 6 35.43 15.62 0.62
C ALA A 6 34.31 14.87 1.36
N ARG A 7 33.10 15.43 1.39
CA ARG A 7 31.89 14.74 1.86
C ARG A 7 31.40 13.86 0.72
N SER A 8 31.63 12.56 0.82
CA SER A 8 31.10 11.58 -0.13
C SER A 8 29.59 11.41 0.09
N ASN A 9 28.77 11.81 -0.88
CA ASN A 9 27.35 11.51 -0.90
C ASN A 9 27.17 10.02 -1.27
N ALA A 10 26.90 9.18 -0.28
CA ALA A 10 26.47 7.81 -0.51
C ALA A 10 25.01 7.83 -1.00
N HIS A 11 24.80 7.63 -2.29
CA HIS A 11 23.48 7.45 -2.87
C HIS A 11 22.95 6.07 -2.46
N ILE A 12 22.02 6.03 -1.49
CA ILE A 12 21.30 4.80 -1.15
C ILE A 12 20.32 4.52 -2.29
N GLU A 13 20.71 3.68 -3.24
CA GLU A 13 19.78 3.16 -4.22
C GLU A 13 18.81 2.18 -3.54
N ALA A 14 17.53 2.55 -3.52
CA ALA A 14 16.47 1.72 -3.00
C ALA A 14 16.42 0.38 -3.77
N VAL A 15 16.83 -0.69 -3.10
CA VAL A 15 16.70 -2.06 -3.60
C VAL A 15 15.22 -2.41 -3.81
N LYS A 16 14.73 -2.28 -5.04
CA LYS A 16 13.54 -3.02 -5.49
C LYS A 16 13.92 -4.50 -5.55
N SER A 17 13.82 -5.18 -4.41
CA SER A 17 14.06 -6.61 -4.29
C SER A 17 12.90 -7.37 -4.94
N THR A 18 12.98 -7.56 -6.26
CA THR A 18 12.15 -8.53 -7.00
C THR A 18 12.92 -9.84 -7.11
N ARG A 19 13.21 -10.51 -5.99
CA ARG A 19 13.69 -11.89 -6.04
C ARG A 19 12.52 -12.82 -5.75
N GLY A 20 11.89 -13.29 -6.83
CA GLY A 20 11.06 -14.50 -6.84
C GLY A 20 9.95 -14.55 -5.79
N ALA A 21 9.08 -13.56 -5.73
CA ALA A 21 7.80 -13.77 -5.07
C ALA A 21 7.01 -14.81 -5.89
N PRO A 22 6.63 -15.97 -5.33
CA PRO A 22 5.83 -16.94 -6.03
C PRO A 22 4.43 -16.34 -6.30
N PRO A 23 3.67 -16.93 -7.24
CA PRO A 23 2.41 -16.35 -7.72
C PRO A 23 1.34 -16.13 -6.63
N SER A 24 1.52 -16.72 -5.45
CA SER A 24 0.65 -16.58 -4.27
C SER A 24 0.88 -15.31 -3.45
N CYS A 25 1.99 -14.59 -3.63
CA CYS A 25 2.31 -13.43 -2.79
C CYS A 25 1.36 -12.25 -3.06
N VAL A 26 0.67 -11.79 -2.02
CA VAL A 26 -0.27 -10.65 -2.11
C VAL A 26 0.31 -9.32 -1.60
N CYS A 27 1.55 -9.31 -1.08
CA CYS A 27 2.16 -8.11 -0.47
C CYS A 27 2.29 -6.94 -1.45
N ASN A 28 2.67 -7.23 -2.71
CA ASN A 28 2.88 -6.24 -3.76
C ASN A 28 1.59 -5.90 -4.55
N ARG A 29 0.41 -6.24 -4.01
CA ARG A 29 -0.88 -5.90 -4.61
C ARG A 29 -1.04 -4.38 -4.73
N PRO A 30 -1.49 -3.86 -5.90
CA PRO A 30 -1.66 -2.42 -6.09
C PRO A 30 -2.69 -1.85 -5.12
N ILE A 31 -2.57 -0.56 -4.85
CA ILE A 31 -3.53 0.17 -4.02
C ILE A 31 -4.89 0.20 -4.74
N ALA A 32 -5.96 -0.04 -3.99
CA ALA A 32 -7.33 -0.08 -4.47
C ALA A 32 -8.17 1.00 -3.77
N TYR A 33 -9.48 0.98 -4.02
CA TYR A 33 -10.46 1.70 -3.22
C TYR A 33 -11.24 0.71 -2.38
N VAL A 34 -11.41 1.03 -1.10
CA VAL A 34 -12.27 0.26 -0.21
C VAL A 34 -13.47 1.11 0.14
N THR A 35 -14.66 0.61 -0.18
CA THR A 35 -15.94 1.21 0.18
C THR A 35 -16.55 0.43 1.33
N CYS A 36 -16.87 1.11 2.42
CA CYS A 36 -17.63 0.52 3.51
C CYS A 36 -19.10 0.40 3.12
N GLN A 37 -19.65 -0.82 3.16
CA GLN A 37 -21.06 -1.07 2.85
C GLN A 37 -22.01 -0.67 3.98
N THR A 38 -21.49 -0.33 5.16
CA THR A 38 -22.30 0.11 6.31
C THR A 38 -22.48 1.62 6.36
N CYS A 39 -21.41 2.39 6.16
CA CYS A 39 -21.45 3.86 6.24
C CYS A 39 -21.23 4.57 4.91
N GLY A 40 -20.99 3.83 3.82
CA GLY A 40 -20.75 4.38 2.48
C GLY A 40 -19.40 5.04 2.27
N ASN A 41 -18.54 5.10 3.30
CA ASN A 41 -17.24 5.77 3.21
C ASN A 41 -16.30 5.04 2.24
N THR A 42 -15.79 5.75 1.24
CA THR A 42 -14.82 5.23 0.27
C THR A 42 -13.46 5.88 0.51
N ILE A 43 -12.43 5.05 0.63
CA ILE A 43 -11.07 5.49 0.95
C ILE A 43 -10.07 4.74 0.08
N MET A 44 -8.99 5.41 -0.30
CA MET A 44 -7.86 4.76 -0.96
C MET A 44 -7.16 3.88 0.06
N SER A 45 -7.35 2.57 -0.06
CA SER A 45 -6.74 1.56 0.79
C SER A 45 -6.96 0.20 0.14
N ARG A 46 -6.51 -0.86 0.80
CA ARG A 46 -6.78 -2.22 0.36
C ARG A 46 -7.26 -3.03 1.55
N VAL A 47 -8.03 -4.08 1.29
CA VAL A 47 -8.52 -4.95 2.37
C VAL A 47 -7.35 -5.80 2.84
N GLN A 48 -7.11 -5.83 4.15
CA GLN A 48 -6.01 -6.63 4.71
C GLN A 48 -6.18 -8.09 4.31
N LYS A 49 -5.13 -8.65 3.72
CA LYS A 49 -5.01 -10.08 3.41
C LYS A 49 -3.74 -10.60 4.02
N ALA A 50 -3.86 -11.63 4.84
CA ALA A 50 -2.71 -12.38 5.31
C ALA A 50 -2.03 -13.02 4.09
N CYS A 51 -0.75 -12.72 3.90
CA CYS A 51 0.06 -13.39 2.91
C CYS A 51 0.55 -14.71 3.50
N GLU A 52 0.30 -15.84 2.84
CA GLU A 52 0.70 -17.17 3.32
C GLU A 52 2.22 -17.30 3.47
N GLU A 53 2.97 -16.56 2.64
CA GLU A 53 4.44 -16.56 2.68
C GLU A 53 5.02 -15.55 3.67
N HIS A 54 4.29 -14.47 3.91
CA HIS A 54 4.74 -13.36 4.74
C HIS A 54 3.68 -13.04 5.81
N PRO A 55 3.42 -13.96 6.75
CA PRO A 55 2.36 -13.78 7.74
C PRO A 55 2.62 -12.62 8.69
N GLY A 56 3.89 -12.22 8.88
CA GLY A 56 4.28 -11.10 9.73
C GLY A 56 4.35 -9.74 9.02
N VAL A 57 4.08 -9.69 7.71
CA VAL A 57 4.16 -8.44 6.95
C VAL A 57 2.81 -7.77 6.94
N ILE A 58 2.73 -6.63 7.62
CA ILE A 58 1.56 -5.75 7.63
C ILE A 58 1.94 -4.49 6.86
N HIS A 59 1.07 -4.03 5.97
CA HIS A 59 1.28 -2.78 5.26
C HIS A 59 0.37 -1.68 5.82
N LEU A 60 0.87 -0.46 5.85
CA LEU A 60 0.16 0.70 6.43
C LEU A 60 -1.22 0.96 5.81
N MET A 61 -1.42 0.60 4.54
CA MET A 61 -2.65 0.85 3.78
C MET A 61 -3.64 -0.34 3.81
N ASP A 62 -3.33 -1.41 4.53
CA ASP A 62 -4.22 -2.55 4.72
C ASP A 62 -5.21 -2.27 5.85
N MET A 63 -6.50 -2.37 5.55
CA MET A 63 -7.58 -2.15 6.50
C MET A 63 -8.43 -3.41 6.71
N GLU A 64 -8.59 -3.78 7.98
CA GLU A 64 -9.51 -4.85 8.41
C GLU A 64 -10.92 -4.33 8.69
N LYS A 65 -11.02 -3.07 9.13
CA LYS A 65 -12.26 -2.44 9.56
C LYS A 65 -12.35 -1.02 9.06
N CYS A 66 -13.57 -0.53 8.87
CA CYS A 66 -13.81 0.85 8.47
C CYS A 66 -13.33 1.82 9.58
N PRO A 67 -12.54 2.87 9.27
CA PRO A 67 -12.05 3.81 10.28
C PRO A 67 -13.16 4.72 10.86
N LYS A 68 -14.32 4.80 10.21
CA LYS A 68 -15.47 5.61 10.67
C LYS A 68 -16.44 4.85 11.57
N CYS A 69 -16.78 3.63 11.18
CA CYS A 69 -17.86 2.86 11.82
C CYS A 69 -17.40 1.50 12.35
N PHE A 70 -16.11 1.16 12.20
CA PHE A 70 -15.49 -0.10 12.63
C PHE A 70 -16.16 -1.37 12.10
N SER A 71 -17.03 -1.25 11.10
CA SER A 71 -17.63 -2.38 10.40
C SER A 71 -16.60 -3.11 9.56
N SER A 72 -16.68 -4.44 9.55
CA SER A 72 -15.86 -5.32 8.71
C SER A 72 -16.45 -5.51 7.30
N LYS A 73 -17.60 -4.89 6.99
CA LYS A 73 -18.26 -4.99 5.67
C LYS A 73 -17.58 -4.03 4.67
N LEU A 74 -16.40 -4.42 4.21
CA LEU A 74 -15.57 -3.67 3.29
C LEU A 74 -15.64 -4.27 1.89
N LEU A 75 -15.81 -3.44 0.86
CA LEU A 75 -15.80 -3.83 -0.54
C LEU A 75 -14.59 -3.22 -1.24
N GLU A 76 -13.66 -4.07 -1.67
CA GLU A 76 -12.49 -3.67 -2.46
C GLU A 76 -12.86 -3.53 -3.94
N LYS A 77 -12.50 -2.39 -4.54
CA LYS A 77 -12.67 -2.11 -5.97
C LYS A 77 -11.36 -1.61 -6.57
N TYR A 78 -10.90 -2.28 -7.62
CA TYR A 78 -9.77 -1.78 -8.41
C TYR A 78 -10.28 -0.76 -9.43
N PRO A 79 -9.57 0.36 -9.63
CA PRO A 79 -9.92 1.29 -10.69
C PRO A 79 -9.77 0.58 -12.04
N ALA A 80 -10.86 0.46 -12.79
CA ALA A 80 -10.87 -0.25 -14.08
C ALA A 80 -9.88 0.34 -15.10
N ASN A 81 -9.46 1.61 -14.94
CA ASN A 81 -8.69 2.35 -15.93
C ASN A 81 -7.57 3.25 -15.34
N GLY A 82 -7.01 2.91 -14.16
CA GLY A 82 -5.83 3.60 -13.63
C GLY A 82 -5.95 5.11 -13.36
N LYS A 83 -7.16 5.69 -13.44
CA LYS A 83 -7.38 7.11 -13.12
C LYS A 83 -7.50 7.28 -11.61
N PHE A 84 -6.35 7.50 -10.99
CA PHE A 84 -6.23 7.84 -9.58
C PHE A 84 -6.45 9.35 -9.38
N GLY A 85 -7.68 9.72 -9.00
CA GLY A 85 -8.06 11.02 -8.42
C GLY A 85 -7.95 12.26 -9.32
N GLN A 86 -9.09 12.87 -9.66
CA GLN A 86 -9.21 14.33 -9.86
C GLN A 86 -10.67 14.75 -9.59
N ASP A 87 -11.06 14.79 -8.32
CA ASP A 87 -12.24 15.54 -7.86
C ASP A 87 -11.86 16.31 -6.58
N GLY A 88 -10.76 17.07 -6.71
CA GLY A 88 -10.49 18.22 -5.87
C GLY A 88 -11.34 19.39 -6.38
N ARG A 89 -12.25 19.84 -5.53
CA ARG A 89 -13.14 20.99 -5.67
C ARG A 89 -12.40 22.29 -6.00
#